data_AF-A0A5R8LCX8-F1
#
_entry.id   AF-A0A5R8LCX8-F1
#
_cell.length_a   1.000
_cell.length_b   1.000
_cell.length_c   1.000
_cell.angle_alpha   90.00
_cell.angle_beta   90.00
_cell.angle_gamma   90.00
#
_symmetry.space_group_name_H-M   'P 1'
#
loop_
_entity.id
_entity.type
_entity.pdbx_description
1 polymer ?
#
loop_
_entity_poly.entity_id
_entity_poly.type
_entity_poly.pdbx_seq_one_letter_code
_entity_poly.pdbx_strand_id
1 'polypeptide(L)'
;MLIKKKPVVAGLALVLGSAFALTACSGGTTSGGSMTEESSAPSMAASPSASSNMMDPAANLVGPGCADYAAAVPSGAGSVEGMSADPVAVAASNNPLLTTLTAAVSGQLNPNVDLVDTLNGGEFTVFAPVDDAFAKIDPATIETLKTDTDLLTKILTYHVIPGQLTPDQIDGAQATVEGQEVTVSGSGDAIKVNDANVICGGVQTANATVYLIDSVLMPPM
;
A
#
# COMPACT_ATOMS: atom_id res chain seq x y z
N MET A 1 2.77 39.62 -25.71
CA MET A 1 2.94 39.14 -27.10
C MET A 1 4.42 38.90 -27.37
N LEU A 2 4.87 37.65 -27.38
CA LEU A 2 6.21 37.24 -27.84
C LEU A 2 6.11 35.77 -28.30
N ILE A 3 6.82 35.42 -29.37
CA ILE A 3 6.59 34.22 -30.20
C ILE A 3 7.95 33.67 -30.64
N LYS A 4 8.03 32.36 -30.93
CA LYS A 4 9.16 31.55 -31.49
C LYS A 4 9.91 30.75 -30.40
N LYS A 5 10.40 29.53 -30.64
CA LYS A 5 10.27 28.60 -31.80
C LYS A 5 10.65 27.17 -31.34
N LYS A 6 10.01 26.13 -31.91
CA LYS A 6 10.56 24.75 -31.85
C LYS A 6 11.61 24.56 -32.98
N PRO A 7 12.71 23.84 -32.73
CA PRO A 7 13.46 23.13 -33.76
C PRO A 7 13.09 21.64 -33.76
N VAL A 8 13.04 21.03 -34.95
CA VAL A 8 13.05 19.58 -35.17
C VAL A 8 14.24 19.29 -36.07
N VAL A 9 15.07 18.31 -35.72
CA VAL A 9 16.16 17.81 -36.57
C VAL A 9 16.18 16.29 -36.47
N ALA A 10 16.25 15.62 -37.62
CA ALA A 10 16.41 14.17 -37.71
C ALA A 10 17.89 13.79 -37.89
N GLY A 11 18.28 12.59 -37.43
CA GLY A 11 19.61 12.01 -37.62
C GLY A 11 19.50 10.51 -37.86
N LEU A 12 20.37 9.96 -38.74
CA LEU A 12 20.21 8.62 -39.31
C LEU A 12 21.55 7.89 -39.46
N ALA A 13 21.70 6.79 -38.70
CA ALA A 13 22.66 5.68 -38.84
C ALA A 13 22.21 4.59 -37.84
N LEU A 14 22.07 3.28 -38.12
CA LEU A 14 22.64 2.37 -39.12
C LEU A 14 24.11 1.97 -38.86
N VAL A 15 24.34 0.82 -38.20
CA VAL A 15 25.42 -0.15 -38.47
C VAL A 15 25.23 -1.46 -37.68
N LEU A 16 25.75 -2.53 -38.29
CA LEU A 16 26.01 -3.93 -37.87
C LEU A 16 26.39 -4.15 -36.38
N GLY A 17 26.20 -5.31 -35.75
CA GLY A 17 25.69 -6.61 -36.23
C GLY A 17 26.64 -7.79 -35.94
N SER A 18 26.23 -8.73 -35.08
CA SER A 18 26.98 -9.96 -34.74
C SER A 18 26.02 -11.13 -34.51
N ALA A 19 26.33 -12.32 -35.01
CA ALA A 19 25.54 -13.54 -34.80
C ALA A 19 26.28 -14.56 -33.91
N PHE A 20 25.52 -15.37 -33.17
CA PHE A 20 26.01 -16.59 -32.53
C PHE A 20 25.05 -17.76 -32.80
N ALA A 21 25.62 -18.90 -33.17
CA ALA A 21 25.01 -20.22 -33.33
C ALA A 21 26.02 -21.25 -32.75
N LEU A 22 25.81 -22.56 -32.56
CA LEU A 22 24.95 -23.61 -33.14
C LEU A 22 24.58 -24.61 -31.99
N THR A 23 23.38 -25.20 -31.88
CA THR A 23 22.84 -26.41 -32.56
C THR A 23 23.50 -27.78 -32.22
N ALA A 24 22.78 -28.60 -31.44
CA ALA A 24 22.74 -30.09 -31.46
C ALA A 24 21.46 -30.52 -30.68
N CYS A 25 20.52 -31.37 -31.13
CA CYS A 25 20.53 -32.72 -31.75
C CYS A 25 20.88 -33.87 -30.76
N SER A 26 20.25 -35.07 -30.77
CA SER A 26 18.94 -35.56 -31.25
C SER A 26 18.76 -37.06 -30.85
N GLY A 27 17.53 -37.59 -30.77
CA GLY A 27 17.24 -39.05 -30.71
C GLY A 27 16.77 -39.62 -29.35
N GLY A 28 16.26 -40.86 -29.32
CA GLY A 28 15.79 -41.53 -28.09
C GLY A 28 15.24 -42.96 -28.25
N THR A 29 14.57 -43.44 -27.19
CA THR A 29 13.68 -44.63 -27.11
C THR A 29 14.29 -46.05 -26.97
N THR A 30 14.24 -46.54 -25.71
CA THR A 30 13.83 -47.90 -25.23
C THR A 30 14.80 -49.08 -24.97
N SER A 31 14.64 -49.63 -23.76
CA SER A 31 14.70 -51.05 -23.30
C SER A 31 16.02 -51.81 -23.07
N GLY A 32 16.14 -52.36 -21.84
CA GLY A 32 17.04 -53.45 -21.42
C GLY A 32 18.07 -53.06 -20.35
N GLY A 33 18.18 -53.71 -19.17
CA GLY A 33 17.30 -54.72 -18.56
C GLY A 33 17.93 -55.51 -17.40
N SER A 34 17.79 -55.02 -16.15
CA SER A 34 18.17 -55.68 -14.85
C SER A 34 19.69 -55.95 -14.64
N MET A 35 20.26 -55.94 -13.43
CA MET A 35 19.80 -56.43 -12.11
C MET A 35 20.29 -55.55 -10.94
N THR A 36 19.57 -55.61 -9.80
CA THR A 36 19.99 -55.55 -8.37
C THR A 36 21.29 -54.79 -7.98
N GLU A 37 21.37 -53.90 -6.99
CA GLU A 37 20.46 -53.41 -5.91
C GLU A 37 21.10 -52.09 -5.37
N GLU A 38 20.66 -51.31 -4.36
CA GLU A 38 19.63 -51.39 -3.31
C GLU A 38 19.25 -49.97 -2.80
N SER A 39 18.21 -49.86 -1.95
CA SER A 39 17.90 -48.79 -0.99
C SER A 39 17.69 -47.32 -1.43
N SER A 40 16.47 -46.85 -1.14
CA SER A 40 16.13 -45.52 -0.59
C SER A 40 16.35 -44.24 -1.42
N ALA A 41 15.25 -43.71 -1.99
CA ALA A 41 15.11 -42.28 -2.27
C ALA A 41 14.72 -41.51 -0.99
N PRO A 42 15.13 -40.23 -0.87
CA PRO A 42 14.21 -39.12 -1.21
C PRO A 42 14.88 -38.14 -2.21
N SER A 43 14.18 -37.43 -3.11
CA SER A 43 13.03 -36.52 -2.96
C SER A 43 13.32 -35.26 -2.13
N MET A 44 13.39 -34.11 -2.81
CA MET A 44 13.35 -32.74 -2.28
C MET A 44 14.43 -32.28 -1.27
N ALA A 45 15.33 -31.40 -1.72
CA ALA A 45 15.94 -30.35 -0.90
C ALA A 45 16.63 -29.28 -1.77
N ALA A 46 15.86 -28.35 -2.35
CA ALA A 46 16.43 -27.06 -2.79
C ALA A 46 16.44 -26.13 -1.57
N SER A 47 17.59 -25.97 -0.91
CA SER A 47 17.68 -25.26 0.38
C SER A 47 17.29 -23.78 0.26
N PRO A 48 16.25 -23.31 0.97
CA PRO A 48 16.09 -21.88 1.22
C PRO A 48 17.12 -21.47 2.27
N SER A 49 18.20 -20.82 1.84
CA SER A 49 19.29 -20.36 2.72
C SER A 49 19.43 -18.84 2.70
N ALA A 50 18.39 -18.18 3.21
CA ALA A 50 18.43 -16.80 3.66
C ALA A 50 17.75 -16.71 5.03
N SER A 51 18.53 -16.76 6.11
CA SER A 51 18.02 -16.52 7.46
C SER A 51 17.85 -15.02 7.68
N SER A 52 16.67 -14.51 7.37
CA SER A 52 16.21 -13.19 7.79
C SER A 52 15.09 -13.36 8.81
N ASN A 53 15.40 -13.17 10.10
CA ASN A 53 14.39 -12.97 11.16
C ASN A 53 13.76 -11.56 11.08
N MET A 54 13.55 -11.05 9.85
CA MET A 54 12.64 -9.95 9.61
C MET A 54 11.22 -10.50 9.83
N MET A 55 10.38 -9.78 10.56
CA MET A 55 8.95 -10.02 10.47
C MET A 55 8.53 -9.73 9.02
N ASP A 56 7.83 -10.67 8.39
CA ASP A 56 7.21 -10.43 7.09
C ASP A 56 6.15 -9.33 7.27
N PRO A 57 6.30 -8.14 6.64
CA PRO A 57 5.33 -7.06 6.79
C PRO A 57 3.96 -7.43 6.20
N ALA A 58 3.89 -8.44 5.32
CA ALA A 58 2.65 -8.97 4.80
C ALA A 58 1.94 -9.96 5.75
N ALA A 59 2.63 -10.51 6.75
CA ALA A 59 2.07 -11.56 7.62
C ALA A 59 1.02 -11.06 8.64
N ASN A 60 0.97 -9.74 8.88
CA ASN A 60 -0.03 -9.10 9.75
C ASN A 60 -1.17 -8.44 8.95
N LEU A 61 -1.23 -8.67 7.63
CA LEU A 61 -2.27 -8.08 6.78
C LEU A 61 -3.63 -8.76 6.98
N VAL A 62 -4.67 -7.94 7.00
CA VAL A 62 -6.06 -8.37 7.23
C VAL A 62 -7.00 -7.64 6.27
N GLY A 63 -7.98 -8.31 5.69
CA GLY A 63 -8.96 -7.66 4.83
C GLY A 63 -9.03 -8.29 3.44
N PRO A 64 -10.24 -8.39 2.86
CA PRO A 64 -10.47 -9.18 1.66
C PRO A 64 -9.79 -8.59 0.43
N GLY A 65 -9.50 -7.28 0.45
CA GLY A 65 -8.82 -6.56 -0.63
C GLY A 65 -7.30 -6.47 -0.46
N CYS A 66 -6.68 -7.04 0.58
CA CYS A 66 -5.21 -7.08 0.66
C CYS A 66 -4.58 -7.86 -0.52
N ALA A 67 -5.26 -8.89 -1.00
CA ALA A 67 -4.82 -9.66 -2.18
C ALA A 67 -4.90 -8.82 -3.47
N ASP A 68 -6.00 -8.08 -3.68
CA ASP A 68 -6.17 -7.19 -4.84
C ASP A 68 -5.23 -5.98 -4.77
N TYR A 69 -5.01 -5.43 -3.58
CA TYR A 69 -4.03 -4.38 -3.32
C TYR A 69 -2.60 -4.85 -3.64
N ALA A 70 -2.20 -6.04 -3.18
CA ALA A 70 -0.92 -6.64 -3.53
C ALA A 70 -0.81 -7.00 -5.03
N ALA A 71 -1.91 -7.31 -5.71
CA ALA A 71 -1.92 -7.49 -7.16
C ALA A 71 -1.79 -6.16 -7.94
N ALA A 72 -2.33 -5.06 -7.40
CA ALA A 72 -2.21 -3.71 -7.97
C ALA A 72 -0.85 -3.06 -7.68
N VAL A 73 -0.27 -3.31 -6.50
CA VAL A 73 1.01 -2.74 -6.04
C VAL A 73 1.95 -3.86 -5.53
N PRO A 74 2.41 -4.78 -6.40
CA PRO A 74 3.16 -5.97 -6.00
C PRO A 74 4.61 -5.68 -5.54
N SER A 75 5.14 -4.50 -5.84
CA SER A 75 6.50 -4.08 -5.45
C SER A 75 6.67 -2.57 -5.64
N GLY A 76 7.66 -1.99 -4.94
CA GLY A 76 7.97 -0.56 -4.98
C GLY A 76 7.55 0.17 -3.70
N ALA A 77 7.79 1.48 -3.62
CA ALA A 77 7.62 2.23 -2.36
C ALA A 77 6.17 2.35 -1.86
N GLY A 78 5.18 2.00 -2.71
CA GLY A 78 3.78 1.88 -2.31
C GLY A 78 3.36 0.45 -1.92
N SER A 79 4.17 -0.59 -2.16
CA SER A 79 3.83 -1.94 -1.69
C SER A 79 4.09 -2.06 -0.18
N VAL A 80 3.45 -3.02 0.49
CA VAL A 80 3.54 -3.16 1.96
C VAL A 80 4.99 -3.23 2.48
N GLU A 81 5.88 -3.90 1.75
CA GLU A 81 7.31 -3.99 2.07
C GLU A 81 8.06 -2.66 1.88
N GLY A 82 7.69 -1.87 0.86
CA GLY A 82 8.23 -0.52 0.66
C GLY A 82 7.70 0.47 1.71
N MET A 83 6.41 0.39 2.03
CA MET A 83 5.77 1.20 3.07
C MET A 83 6.41 0.99 4.45
N SER A 84 6.84 -0.24 4.79
CA SER A 84 7.57 -0.53 6.03
C SER A 84 8.94 0.16 6.15
N ALA A 85 9.53 0.64 5.04
CA ALA A 85 10.79 1.37 5.07
C ALA A 85 10.62 2.90 5.14
N ASP A 86 9.46 3.42 4.72
CA ASP A 86 9.14 4.85 4.66
C ASP A 86 8.24 5.29 5.85
N PRO A 87 8.30 6.56 6.27
CA PRO A 87 7.34 7.10 7.24
C PRO A 87 5.96 7.30 6.60
N VAL A 88 4.90 7.31 7.42
CA VAL A 88 3.51 7.11 6.96
C VAL A 88 3.03 8.09 5.90
N ALA A 89 3.43 9.37 5.95
CA ALA A 89 3.03 10.34 4.94
C ALA A 89 3.71 10.09 3.58
N VAL A 90 4.94 9.58 3.58
CA VAL A 90 5.68 9.18 2.37
C VAL A 90 5.12 7.86 1.82
N ALA A 91 4.86 6.88 2.69
CA ALA A 91 4.20 5.62 2.35
C ALA A 91 2.81 5.81 1.71
N ALA A 92 2.02 6.77 2.21
CA ALA A 92 0.76 7.18 1.60
C ALA A 92 0.97 7.93 0.27
N SER A 93 1.98 8.79 0.18
CA SER A 93 2.31 9.54 -1.04
C SER A 93 2.76 8.66 -2.20
N ASN A 94 3.41 7.53 -1.91
CA ASN A 94 3.85 6.54 -2.89
C ASN A 94 2.71 5.63 -3.39
N ASN A 95 1.48 5.78 -2.88
CA ASN A 95 0.38 4.86 -3.14
C ASN A 95 -0.62 5.37 -4.21
N PRO A 96 -0.84 4.64 -5.32
CA PRO A 96 -1.69 5.08 -6.42
C PRO A 96 -3.20 5.03 -6.12
N LEU A 97 -3.60 4.54 -4.94
CA LEU A 97 -4.99 4.45 -4.48
C LEU A 97 -5.32 5.43 -3.34
N LEU A 98 -4.33 6.20 -2.86
CA LEU A 98 -4.45 7.13 -1.73
C LEU A 98 -4.16 8.57 -2.16
N THR A 99 -4.36 8.90 -3.43
CA THR A 99 -3.88 10.16 -4.02
C THR A 99 -4.65 11.37 -3.48
N THR A 100 -5.96 11.23 -3.23
CA THR A 100 -6.81 12.26 -2.65
C THR A 100 -6.50 12.49 -1.16
N LEU A 101 -6.23 11.43 -0.39
CA LEU A 101 -5.77 11.55 0.99
C LEU A 101 -4.40 12.23 1.07
N THR A 102 -3.45 11.82 0.23
CA THR A 102 -2.13 12.46 0.16
C THR A 102 -2.26 13.95 -0.16
N ALA A 103 -3.12 14.31 -1.11
CA ALA A 103 -3.40 15.71 -1.42
C ALA A 103 -4.01 16.47 -0.23
N ALA A 104 -4.87 15.84 0.56
CA ALA A 104 -5.47 16.42 1.77
C ALA A 104 -4.45 16.63 2.91
N VAL A 105 -3.57 15.64 3.14
CA VAL A 105 -2.56 15.65 4.21
C VAL A 105 -1.38 16.57 3.93
N SER A 106 -0.99 16.72 2.65
CA SER A 106 0.15 17.55 2.20
C SER A 106 -0.24 18.96 1.74
N GLY A 107 -1.43 19.44 2.12
CA GLY A 107 -1.91 20.79 1.80
C GLY A 107 -2.20 21.10 0.32
N GLN A 108 -2.15 20.11 -0.57
CA GLN A 108 -2.54 20.29 -1.97
C GLN A 108 -4.05 20.51 -2.14
N LEU A 109 -4.86 19.94 -1.24
CA LEU A 109 -6.32 20.15 -1.18
C LEU A 109 -6.66 21.51 -0.55
N ASN A 110 -5.98 21.86 0.55
CA ASN A 110 -6.13 23.13 1.27
C ASN A 110 -4.74 23.54 1.83
N PRO A 111 -4.11 24.63 1.35
CA PRO A 111 -2.73 25.00 1.71
C PRO A 111 -2.57 25.51 3.14
N ASN A 112 -3.65 25.52 3.94
CA ASN A 112 -3.62 25.85 5.37
C ASN A 112 -3.54 24.60 6.28
N VAL A 113 -3.64 23.39 5.70
CA VAL A 113 -3.52 22.11 6.42
C VAL A 113 -2.31 21.34 5.90
N ASP A 114 -1.24 21.27 6.69
CA ASP A 114 -0.14 20.33 6.47
C ASP A 114 0.03 19.47 7.71
N LEU A 115 -0.17 18.17 7.54
CA LEU A 115 -0.04 17.15 8.59
C LEU A 115 1.11 16.19 8.32
N VAL A 116 1.91 16.40 7.26
CA VAL A 116 3.04 15.52 6.89
C VAL A 116 4.06 15.44 8.03
N ASP A 117 4.53 16.59 8.52
CA ASP A 117 5.48 16.65 9.65
C ASP A 117 4.87 16.11 10.96
N THR A 118 3.56 16.27 11.15
CA THR A 118 2.86 15.77 12.35
C THR A 118 2.78 14.25 12.33
N LEU A 119 2.34 13.66 11.22
CA LEU A 119 2.22 12.23 11.02
C LEU A 119 3.57 11.50 10.97
N ASN A 120 4.64 12.16 10.52
CA ASN A 120 5.99 11.62 10.55
C ASN A 120 6.68 11.79 11.93
N GLY A 121 6.15 12.65 12.80
CA GLY A 121 6.77 13.04 14.08
C GLY A 121 6.42 12.16 15.29
N GLY A 122 5.62 11.12 15.13
CA GLY A 122 5.15 10.28 16.23
C GLY A 122 4.60 8.93 15.78
N GLU A 123 4.13 8.14 16.76
CA GLU A 123 3.52 6.82 16.52
C GLU A 123 2.01 6.94 16.33
N PHE A 124 1.48 6.39 15.23
CA PHE A 124 0.08 6.56 14.84
C PHE A 124 -0.53 5.31 14.21
N THR A 125 -1.86 5.28 14.15
CA THR A 125 -2.63 4.37 13.30
C THR A 125 -3.53 5.20 12.40
N VAL A 126 -3.38 5.03 11.09
CA VAL A 126 -4.00 5.90 10.08
C VAL A 126 -4.99 5.09 9.25
N PHE A 127 -6.27 5.42 9.37
CA PHE A 127 -7.30 4.97 8.45
C PHE A 127 -7.18 5.77 7.16
N ALA A 128 -6.84 5.11 6.06
CA ALA A 128 -6.63 5.74 4.77
C ALA A 128 -7.77 5.40 3.82
N PRO A 129 -8.73 6.31 3.54
CA PRO A 129 -9.76 6.05 2.57
C PRO A 129 -9.13 5.99 1.17
N VAL A 130 -9.49 4.97 0.39
CA VAL A 130 -9.06 4.86 -1.00
C VAL A 130 -9.73 5.94 -1.86
N ASP A 131 -9.20 6.22 -3.05
CA ASP A 131 -9.77 7.23 -3.95
C ASP A 131 -11.25 6.93 -4.33
N ASP A 132 -11.66 5.66 -4.38
CA ASP A 132 -13.07 5.24 -4.50
C ASP A 132 -13.95 5.63 -3.29
N ALA A 133 -13.36 5.75 -2.10
CA ALA A 133 -14.04 6.21 -0.89
C ALA A 133 -14.37 7.71 -0.97
N PHE A 134 -13.44 8.51 -1.51
CA PHE A 134 -13.68 9.92 -1.81
C PHE A 134 -14.69 10.10 -2.95
N ALA A 135 -14.71 9.19 -3.94
CA ALA A 135 -15.71 9.20 -5.01
C ALA A 135 -17.15 8.92 -4.55
N LYS A 136 -17.35 8.38 -3.33
CA LYS A 136 -18.67 8.25 -2.68
C LYS A 136 -19.17 9.57 -2.05
N ILE A 137 -18.30 10.56 -1.83
CA ILE A 137 -18.67 11.85 -1.21
C ILE A 137 -19.24 12.81 -2.27
N ASP A 138 -20.30 13.53 -1.92
CA ASP A 138 -20.79 14.65 -2.72
C ASP A 138 -19.68 15.68 -3.01
N PRO A 139 -19.46 16.11 -4.27
CA PRO A 139 -18.39 17.06 -4.61
C PRO A 139 -18.56 18.41 -3.90
N ALA A 140 -19.77 18.79 -3.52
CA ALA A 140 -20.03 19.99 -2.70
C ALA A 140 -19.37 19.92 -1.31
N THR A 141 -19.31 18.73 -0.70
CA THR A 141 -18.58 18.50 0.55
C THR A 141 -17.08 18.61 0.32
N ILE A 142 -16.54 18.01 -0.75
CA ILE A 142 -15.12 18.13 -1.11
C ILE A 142 -14.71 19.59 -1.37
N GLU A 143 -15.53 20.39 -2.06
CA GLU A 143 -15.31 21.83 -2.20
C GLU A 143 -15.38 22.56 -0.86
N THR A 144 -16.26 22.16 0.06
CA THR A 144 -16.31 22.72 1.42
C THR A 144 -14.99 22.46 2.17
N LEU A 145 -14.45 21.23 2.12
CA LEU A 145 -13.18 20.88 2.79
C LEU A 145 -11.95 21.62 2.23
N LYS A 146 -11.98 22.06 0.96
CA LYS A 146 -10.95 22.94 0.38
C LYS A 146 -10.95 24.34 0.99
N THR A 147 -12.11 24.79 1.49
CA THR A 147 -12.29 26.13 2.08
C THR A 147 -12.31 26.14 3.61
N ASP A 148 -12.74 25.04 4.24
CA ASP A 148 -12.88 24.91 5.68
C ASP A 148 -11.71 24.13 6.28
N THR A 149 -10.69 24.87 6.69
CA THR A 149 -9.46 24.38 7.31
C THR A 149 -9.71 23.64 8.62
N ASP A 150 -10.65 24.12 9.44
CA ASP A 150 -10.95 23.52 10.74
C ASP A 150 -11.69 22.19 10.57
N LEU A 151 -12.66 22.13 9.66
CA LEU A 151 -13.41 20.91 9.34
C LEU A 151 -12.52 19.86 8.66
N LEU A 152 -11.67 20.26 7.69
CA LEU A 152 -10.70 19.36 7.07
C LEU A 152 -9.70 18.81 8.10
N THR A 153 -9.16 19.67 8.98
CA THR A 153 -8.22 19.23 10.02
C THR A 153 -8.89 18.21 10.95
N LYS A 154 -10.14 18.46 11.38
CA LYS A 154 -10.94 17.52 12.18
C LYS A 154 -11.16 16.18 11.49
N ILE A 155 -11.53 16.16 10.20
CA ILE A 155 -11.70 14.90 9.46
C ILE A 155 -10.37 14.15 9.40
N LEU A 156 -9.26 14.83 9.09
CA LEU A 156 -7.95 14.17 9.00
C LEU A 156 -7.47 13.65 10.35
N THR A 157 -7.70 14.36 11.47
CA THR A 157 -7.35 13.84 12.81
C THR A 157 -8.34 12.79 13.33
N TYR A 158 -9.58 12.73 12.84
CA TYR A 158 -10.52 11.64 13.13
C TYR A 158 -10.16 10.33 12.40
N HIS A 159 -9.39 10.40 11.32
CA HIS A 159 -8.79 9.22 10.67
C HIS A 159 -7.50 8.72 11.37
N VAL A 160 -7.05 9.39 12.43
CA VAL A 160 -5.77 9.09 13.10
C VAL A 160 -6.00 8.74 14.56
N ILE A 161 -5.58 7.55 14.98
CA ILE A 161 -5.46 7.15 16.38
C ILE A 161 -3.99 7.33 16.81
N PRO A 162 -3.69 7.86 18.01
CA PRO A 162 -2.33 7.87 18.55
C PRO A 162 -1.88 6.46 18.98
N GLY A 163 -0.65 6.08 18.61
CA GLY A 163 -0.09 4.75 18.83
C GLY A 163 -0.29 3.78 17.65
N GLN A 164 0.56 2.77 17.55
CA GLN A 164 0.50 1.73 16.51
C GLN A 164 -0.32 0.54 17.00
N LEU A 165 -1.53 0.37 16.47
CA LEU A 165 -2.46 -0.70 16.86
C LEU A 165 -2.49 -1.78 15.78
N THR A 166 -2.16 -3.02 16.17
CA THR A 166 -2.31 -4.20 15.29
C THR A 166 -3.78 -4.59 15.12
N PRO A 167 -4.14 -5.41 14.12
CA PRO A 167 -5.52 -5.86 13.92
C PRO A 167 -6.18 -6.51 15.15
N ASP A 168 -5.39 -7.16 16.00
CA ASP A 168 -5.83 -7.82 17.23
C ASP A 168 -6.00 -6.86 18.43
N GLN A 169 -5.46 -5.63 18.32
CA GLN A 169 -5.48 -4.61 19.37
C GLN A 169 -6.39 -3.42 19.05
N ILE A 170 -6.76 -3.25 17.77
CA ILE A 170 -7.55 -2.11 17.31
C ILE A 170 -9.07 -2.30 17.51
N ASP A 171 -9.56 -3.53 17.68
CA ASP A 171 -10.98 -3.84 17.96
C ASP A 171 -11.51 -3.11 19.21
N GLY A 172 -12.77 -2.65 19.15
CA GLY A 172 -13.40 -1.84 20.20
C GLY A 172 -13.38 -0.33 19.93
N ALA A 173 -13.64 0.46 20.97
CA ALA A 173 -13.64 1.92 20.89
C ALA A 173 -12.21 2.47 21.04
N GLN A 174 -11.77 3.25 20.06
CA GLN A 174 -10.44 3.86 20.02
C GLN A 174 -10.56 5.39 19.96
N ALA A 175 -9.88 6.11 20.85
CA ALA A 175 -9.88 7.56 20.86
C ALA A 175 -8.97 8.12 19.74
N THR A 176 -9.51 8.98 18.88
CA THR A 176 -8.77 9.62 17.78
C THR A 176 -8.00 10.86 18.23
N VAL A 177 -7.12 11.38 17.39
CA VAL A 177 -6.41 12.65 17.62
C VAL A 177 -7.37 13.86 17.60
N GLU A 178 -8.56 13.73 17.01
CA GLU A 178 -9.64 14.74 17.12
C GLU A 178 -10.27 14.78 18.52
N GLY A 179 -10.13 13.70 19.30
CA GLY A 179 -10.68 13.54 20.65
C GLY A 179 -11.99 12.77 20.72
N GLN A 180 -12.66 12.55 19.58
CA GLN A 180 -13.80 11.63 19.48
C GLN A 180 -13.36 10.18 19.26
N GLU A 181 -14.21 9.22 19.63
CA GLU A 181 -13.93 7.79 19.45
C GLU A 181 -14.39 7.28 18.08
N VAL A 182 -13.65 6.32 17.53
CA VAL A 182 -14.10 5.43 16.45
C VAL A 182 -14.36 4.04 17.04
N THR A 183 -15.44 3.39 16.61
CA THR A 183 -15.71 1.99 16.96
C THR A 183 -15.19 1.09 15.85
N VAL A 184 -14.07 0.42 16.11
CA VAL A 184 -13.62 -0.68 15.24
C VAL A 184 -14.31 -1.96 15.70
N SER A 185 -14.73 -2.79 14.75
CA SER A 185 -15.42 -4.05 15.04
C SER A 185 -15.13 -5.11 14.00
N GLY A 186 -14.96 -6.35 14.45
CA GLY A 186 -14.74 -7.52 13.59
C GLY A 186 -13.35 -8.10 13.75
N SER A 187 -12.98 -9.08 12.92
CA SER A 187 -11.70 -9.78 13.04
C SER A 187 -11.28 -10.35 11.69
N GLY A 188 -9.96 -10.41 11.42
CA GLY A 188 -9.43 -10.86 10.14
C GLY A 188 -10.03 -10.10 8.96
N ASP A 189 -10.53 -10.82 7.95
CA ASP A 189 -11.03 -10.25 6.70
C ASP A 189 -12.43 -9.59 6.80
N ALA A 190 -12.91 -9.30 8.01
CA ALA A 190 -14.23 -8.72 8.27
C ALA A 190 -14.20 -7.48 9.18
N ILE A 191 -13.05 -6.83 9.34
CA ILE A 191 -12.91 -5.63 10.18
C ILE A 191 -13.61 -4.42 9.53
N LYS A 192 -14.31 -3.65 10.36
CA LYS A 192 -15.01 -2.40 10.02
C LYS A 192 -14.64 -1.30 11.01
N VAL A 193 -14.66 -0.04 10.55
CA VAL A 193 -14.38 1.16 11.34
C VAL A 193 -15.60 2.07 11.21
N ASN A 194 -16.41 2.16 12.27
CA ASN A 194 -17.79 2.64 12.19
C ASN A 194 -18.53 1.92 11.03
N ASP A 195 -19.06 2.67 10.06
CA ASP A 195 -19.72 2.12 8.86
C ASP A 195 -18.76 1.75 7.70
N ALA A 196 -17.49 2.13 7.78
CA ALA A 196 -16.49 1.87 6.73
C ALA A 196 -15.93 0.45 6.81
N ASN A 197 -15.68 -0.18 5.66
CA ASN A 197 -15.10 -1.51 5.57
C ASN A 197 -13.58 -1.40 5.41
N VAL A 198 -12.81 -2.19 6.16
CA VAL A 198 -11.36 -2.31 5.91
C VAL A 198 -11.14 -3.16 4.67
N ILE A 199 -10.58 -2.55 3.63
CA ILE A 199 -10.15 -3.22 2.39
C ILE A 199 -8.86 -3.98 2.66
N CYS A 200 -7.88 -3.31 3.29
CA CYS A 200 -6.63 -3.91 3.73
C CYS A 200 -6.05 -3.17 4.94
N GLY A 201 -5.90 -3.86 6.06
CA GLY A 201 -5.38 -3.36 7.33
C GLY A 201 -4.08 -4.04 7.75
N GLY A 202 -3.45 -3.52 8.81
CA GLY A 202 -2.21 -4.07 9.36
C GLY A 202 -0.94 -3.71 8.56
N VAL A 203 -1.02 -2.77 7.61
CA VAL A 203 0.12 -2.34 6.80
C VAL A 203 1.07 -1.50 7.66
N GLN A 204 2.13 -2.11 8.18
CA GLN A 204 3.12 -1.44 9.02
C GLN A 204 4.03 -0.53 8.18
N THR A 205 4.21 0.72 8.61
CA THR A 205 5.19 1.68 8.08
C THR A 205 6.34 1.89 9.08
N ALA A 206 7.31 2.75 8.76
CA ALA A 206 8.42 3.02 9.68
C ALA A 206 7.99 3.68 11.01
N ASN A 207 6.76 4.21 11.11
CA ASN A 207 6.26 4.89 12.32
C ASN A 207 4.74 4.74 12.60
N ALA A 208 3.98 4.04 11.73
CA ALA A 208 2.55 3.93 11.87
C ALA A 208 2.00 2.58 11.36
N THR A 209 0.76 2.27 11.70
CA THR A 209 0.00 1.21 11.00
C THR A 209 -1.09 1.83 10.12
N VAL A 210 -1.14 1.45 8.85
CA VAL A 210 -2.12 1.95 7.87
C VAL A 210 -3.24 0.93 7.66
N TYR A 211 -4.47 1.44 7.60
CA TYR A 211 -5.69 0.68 7.36
C TYR A 211 -6.46 1.30 6.19
N LEU A 212 -6.37 0.69 5.01
CA LEU A 212 -7.10 1.12 3.82
C LEU A 212 -8.60 0.83 4.01
N ILE A 213 -9.44 1.86 3.92
CA ILE A 213 -10.89 1.75 4.12
C ILE A 213 -11.68 2.19 2.89
N ASP A 214 -12.88 1.61 2.72
CA ASP A 214 -13.72 1.82 1.54
C ASP A 214 -14.57 3.10 1.57
N SER A 215 -14.66 3.76 2.72
CA SER A 215 -15.56 4.90 2.98
C SER A 215 -14.87 5.88 3.93
N VAL A 216 -15.07 7.19 3.74
CA VAL A 216 -14.42 8.22 4.58
C VAL A 216 -15.12 8.36 5.93
N LEU A 217 -14.35 8.41 7.03
CA LEU A 217 -14.86 8.60 8.38
C LEU A 217 -15.19 10.07 8.63
N MET A 218 -16.49 10.38 8.78
CA MET A 218 -16.94 11.70 9.20
C MET A 218 -17.10 11.71 10.73
N PRO A 219 -16.50 12.68 11.46
CA PRO A 219 -16.73 12.81 12.89
C PRO A 219 -18.20 13.18 13.17
N PRO A 220 -18.81 12.67 14.25
CA PRO A 220 -20.11 13.16 14.73
C PRO A 220 -20.10 14.67 15.00
N MET A 221 -21.26 15.31 14.83
CA MET A 221 -21.50 16.76 15.02
C MET A 221 -22.70 17.03 15.92
#